data_AF-A0A660UVC6-F1
#
_entry.id   AF-A0A660UVC6-F1
#
_cell.length_a   1.000
_cell.length_b   1.000
_cell.length_c   1.000
_cell.angle_alpha   90.00
_cell.angle_beta   90.00
_cell.angle_gamma   90.00
#
_symmetry.space_group_name_H-M   'P 1'
#
loop_
_entity.id
_entity.type
_entity.pdbx_description
1 polymer ?
#
loop_
_entity_poly.entity_id
_entity_poly.type
_entity_poly.pdbx_seq_one_letter_code
_entity_poly.pdbx_strand_id
1 'polypeptide(L)'
;TDKSYGIHVAKLAGIGKDIVARSAEILADLEATFTKEASGTHLARHKTKEPDAETLFVQKHKSVLDKLADLDVNNLTPIEAINLLNQIKEEMNET
;
A
#
# COMPACT_ATOMS: atom_id res chain seq x y z
N THR A 1 -9.69 -27.46 -12.66
CA THR A 1 -10.63 -26.32 -12.61
C THR A 1 -9.97 -25.16 -13.30
N ASP A 2 -10.65 -24.61 -14.30
CA ASP A 2 -10.12 -23.58 -15.20
C ASP A 2 -9.74 -22.33 -14.40
N LYS A 3 -8.44 -21.99 -14.36
CA LYS A 3 -7.87 -20.98 -13.45
C LYS A 3 -8.41 -19.57 -13.72
N SER A 4 -9.00 -19.35 -14.89
CA SER A 4 -9.54 -18.07 -15.33
C SER A 4 -11.06 -17.95 -15.17
N TYR A 5 -11.77 -19.00 -14.72
CA TYR A 5 -13.23 -19.00 -14.66
C TYR A 5 -13.79 -17.96 -13.68
N GLY A 6 -13.09 -17.71 -12.56
CA GLY A 6 -13.51 -16.70 -11.57
C GLY A 6 -13.50 -15.27 -12.11
N ILE A 7 -12.48 -14.92 -12.90
CA ILE A 7 -12.38 -13.60 -13.56
C ILE A 7 -13.45 -13.47 -14.65
N HIS A 8 -13.76 -14.56 -15.36
CA HIS A 8 -14.80 -14.59 -16.36
C HIS A 8 -16.20 -14.33 -15.76
N VAL A 9 -16.51 -14.98 -14.63
CA VAL A 9 -17.77 -14.76 -13.91
C VAL A 9 -17.84 -13.34 -13.33
N ALA A 10 -16.74 -12.81 -12.79
CA ALA A 10 -16.64 -11.42 -12.34
C ALA A 10 -16.99 -10.41 -13.46
N LYS A 11 -16.52 -10.66 -14.68
CA LYS A 11 -16.86 -9.83 -15.85
C LYS A 11 -18.34 -9.91 -16.21
N LEU A 12 -18.95 -11.10 -16.12
CA LEU A 12 -20.39 -11.28 -16.35
C LEU A 12 -21.25 -10.66 -15.24
N ALA A 13 -20.73 -10.61 -14.01
CA ALA A 13 -21.37 -9.97 -12.86
C ALA A 13 -21.26 -8.43 -12.88
N GLY A 14 -20.63 -7.83 -13.89
CA GLY A 14 -20.54 -6.39 -14.06
C GLY A 14 -19.49 -5.70 -13.17
N ILE A 15 -18.49 -6.45 -12.69
CA ILE A 15 -17.36 -5.87 -11.96
C ILE A 15 -16.59 -4.90 -12.87
N GLY A 16 -16.09 -3.80 -12.29
CA GLY A 16 -15.37 -2.73 -13.01
C GLY A 16 -14.25 -3.26 -13.90
N LYS A 17 -14.13 -2.70 -15.11
CA LYS A 17 -13.17 -3.15 -16.13
C LYS A 17 -11.71 -3.02 -15.66
N ASP A 18 -11.43 -1.98 -14.91
CA ASP A 18 -10.17 -1.70 -14.22
C ASP A 18 -9.83 -2.78 -13.19
N ILE A 19 -10.82 -3.22 -12.40
CA ILE A 19 -10.64 -4.30 -11.42
C ILE A 19 -10.39 -5.65 -12.11
N VAL A 20 -11.17 -5.96 -13.15
CA VAL A 20 -11.01 -7.19 -13.94
C VAL A 20 -9.65 -7.25 -14.64
N ALA A 21 -9.17 -6.12 -15.19
CA ALA A 21 -7.86 -6.03 -15.81
C ALA A 21 -6.73 -6.27 -14.79
N ARG A 22 -6.76 -5.58 -13.65
CA ARG A 22 -5.79 -5.78 -12.57
C ARG A 22 -5.78 -7.22 -12.03
N SER A 23 -6.96 -7.83 -11.89
CA SER A 23 -7.08 -9.22 -11.44
C SER A 23 -6.45 -10.20 -12.43
N ALA A 24 -6.50 -9.92 -13.74
CA ALA A 24 -5.87 -10.74 -14.77
C ALA A 24 -4.34 -10.61 -14.76
N GLU A 25 -3.82 -9.40 -14.54
CA GLU A 25 -2.37 -9.15 -14.38
C GLU A 25 -1.81 -9.92 -13.17
N ILE A 26 -2.48 -9.82 -12.02
CA ILE A 26 -2.08 -10.54 -10.79
C ILE A 26 -2.12 -12.06 -11.00
N LEU A 27 -3.15 -12.57 -11.69
CA LEU A 27 -3.23 -14.01 -12.00
C LEU A 27 -2.05 -14.46 -12.86
N ALA A 28 -1.67 -13.69 -13.88
CA ALA A 28 -0.53 -14.01 -14.74
C ALA A 28 0.79 -14.04 -13.96
N ASP A 29 1.01 -13.09 -13.06
CA ASP A 29 2.20 -13.05 -12.20
C ASP A 29 2.28 -14.24 -11.24
N LEU A 30 1.14 -14.61 -10.63
CA LEU A 30 1.06 -15.79 -9.77
C LEU A 30 1.34 -17.06 -10.55
N GLU A 31 0.75 -17.24 -11.73
CA GLU A 31 1.00 -18.41 -12.57
C GLU A 31 2.47 -18.52 -13.02
N ALA A 32 3.09 -17.39 -13.37
CA ALA A 32 4.50 -17.34 -13.72
C ALA A 32 5.40 -17.68 -12.51
N THR A 33 5.02 -17.23 -11.31
CA THR A 33 5.72 -17.50 -10.06
C THR A 33 5.60 -18.97 -9.65
N PHE A 34 4.39 -19.53 -9.66
CA PHE A 34 4.16 -20.96 -9.38
C PHE A 34 4.90 -21.88 -10.37
N THR A 35 5.01 -21.49 -11.63
CA THR A 35 5.76 -22.26 -12.65
C THR A 35 7.27 -22.22 -12.37
N LYS A 36 7.80 -21.09 -11.88
CA LYS A 36 9.21 -20.95 -11.47
C LYS A 36 9.51 -21.68 -10.16
N GLU A 37 8.61 -21.62 -9.18
CA GLU A 37 8.76 -22.28 -7.87
C GLU A 37 8.68 -23.81 -7.97
N ALA A 38 7.87 -24.35 -8.90
CA ALA A 38 7.83 -25.79 -9.15
C ALA A 38 9.15 -26.37 -9.70
N SER A 39 10.05 -25.52 -10.22
CA SER A 39 11.36 -25.91 -10.75
C SER A 39 12.54 -25.60 -9.83
N GLY A 40 12.32 -24.93 -8.69
CA GLY A 40 13.38 -24.43 -7.82
C GLY A 40 13.19 -24.88 -6.38
N THR A 41 14.00 -25.84 -5.94
CA THR A 41 14.18 -26.20 -4.53
C THR A 41 14.68 -24.99 -3.73
N HIS A 42 13.77 -24.16 -3.23
CA HIS A 42 13.96 -23.40 -1.99
C HIS A 42 12.65 -22.74 -1.54
N LEU A 43 12.03 -23.40 -0.56
CA LEU A 43 11.01 -22.86 0.36
C LEU A 43 11.60 -21.79 1.31
N ALA A 44 12.42 -20.86 0.82
CA ALA A 44 13.07 -19.88 1.68
C ALA A 44 13.01 -18.46 1.10
N ARG A 45 12.11 -17.67 1.70
CA ARG A 45 12.15 -16.20 1.75
C ARG A 45 12.13 -15.49 0.40
N HIS A 46 10.94 -15.26 -0.14
CA HIS A 46 10.65 -13.94 -0.67
C HIS A 46 9.25 -13.51 -0.20
N LYS A 47 9.24 -12.67 0.84
CA LYS A 47 8.12 -11.77 1.11
C LYS A 47 7.99 -10.86 -0.12
N THR A 48 7.16 -11.21 -1.08
CA THR A 48 6.44 -10.21 -1.88
C THR A 48 5.39 -9.60 -0.96
N LYS A 49 5.84 -8.74 -0.03
CA LYS A 49 4.93 -7.81 0.60
C LYS A 49 4.75 -6.72 -0.44
N GLU A 50 3.62 -6.73 -1.15
CA GLU A 50 3.12 -5.49 -1.76
C GLU A 50 3.29 -4.38 -0.72
N PRO A 51 3.71 -3.15 -1.10
CA PRO A 51 3.80 -2.09 -0.13
C PRO A 51 2.39 -1.92 0.43
N ASP A 52 2.23 -2.29 1.69
CA ASP A 52 1.01 -2.13 2.46
C ASP A 52 0.53 -0.69 2.21
N ALA A 53 -0.77 -0.46 2.02
CA ALA A 53 -1.27 0.91 1.87
C ALA A 53 -0.81 1.79 3.06
N GLU A 54 -0.62 1.18 4.23
CA GLU A 54 0.02 1.75 5.41
C GLU A 54 1.49 2.13 5.18
N THR A 55 2.26 1.31 4.46
CA THR A 55 3.67 1.59 4.12
C THR A 55 3.79 2.74 3.12
N LEU A 56 2.88 2.85 2.15
CA LEU A 56 2.79 3.99 1.23
C LEU A 56 2.37 5.28 1.96
N PHE A 57 1.40 5.18 2.86
CA PHE A 57 0.99 6.29 3.73
C PHE A 57 2.13 6.78 4.62
N VAL A 58 2.85 5.85 5.27
CA VAL A 58 4.02 6.16 6.10
C VAL A 58 5.14 6.79 5.27
N GLN A 59 5.35 6.37 4.02
CA GLN A 59 6.32 7.03 3.14
C GLN A 59 5.91 8.46 2.76
N LYS A 60 4.62 8.69 2.44
CA LYS A 60 4.11 10.01 2.03
C LYS A 60 4.22 11.04 3.16
N HIS A 61 3.99 10.63 4.40
CA HIS A 61 3.94 11.54 5.56
C HIS A 61 5.12 11.38 6.54
N LYS A 62 6.20 10.69 6.13
CA LYS A 62 7.36 10.42 6.99
C LYS A 62 7.94 11.68 7.63
N SER A 63 8.03 12.77 6.86
CA SER A 63 8.57 14.04 7.36
C SER A 63 7.75 14.64 8.50
N VAL A 64 6.42 14.44 8.51
CA VAL A 64 5.53 14.92 9.58
C VAL A 64 5.66 14.01 10.81
N LEU A 65 5.76 12.70 10.58
CA LEU A 65 5.93 11.72 11.65
C LEU A 65 7.26 11.90 12.40
N ASP A 66 8.34 12.15 11.68
CA ASP A 66 9.67 12.40 12.28
C ASP A 66 9.62 13.70 13.13
N LYS A 67 9.01 14.77 12.62
CA LYS A 67 8.82 16.03 13.38
C LYS A 67 8.00 15.82 14.67
N LEU A 68 6.96 15.00 14.63
CA LEU A 68 6.14 14.68 15.80
C LEU A 68 6.88 13.81 16.82
N ALA A 69 7.76 12.92 16.37
CA ALA A 69 8.56 12.06 17.25
C ALA A 69 9.58 12.85 18.07
N ASP A 70 10.17 13.89 17.48
CA ASP A 70 11.18 14.74 18.12
C ASP A 70 10.56 15.91 18.94
N LEU A 71 9.23 16.07 18.90
CA LEU A 71 8.53 17.20 19.52
C LEU A 71 8.38 17.00 21.03
N ASP A 72 8.92 17.92 21.83
CA ASP A 72 8.68 17.95 23.28
C ASP A 72 7.37 18.68 23.60
N VAL A 73 6.29 17.90 23.71
CA VAL A 73 4.95 18.39 24.03
C VAL A 73 4.87 19.12 25.38
N ASN A 74 5.72 18.77 26.35
CA ASN A 74 5.63 19.32 27.71
C ASN A 74 6.18 20.75 27.81
N ASN A 75 6.94 21.20 26.82
CA ASN A 75 7.59 22.50 26.81
C ASN A 75 7.01 23.46 25.76
N LEU A 76 5.92 23.08 25.09
CA LEU A 76 5.25 23.94 24.12
C LEU A 76 4.32 24.92 24.80
N THR A 77 4.38 26.19 24.36
CA THR A 77 3.32 27.14 24.70
C THR A 77 2.05 26.83 23.91
N PRO A 78 0.86 27.20 24.42
CA PRO A 78 -0.40 26.96 23.71
C PRO A 78 -0.44 27.56 22.30
N ILE A 79 0.19 28.73 22.09
CA ILE A 79 0.23 29.38 20.78
C ILE A 79 1.17 28.66 19.80
N GLU A 80 2.30 28.14 20.28
CA GLU A 80 3.21 27.34 19.46
C GLU A 80 2.58 26.03 19.04
N ALA A 81 1.86 25.37 19.94
CA ALA A 81 1.12 24.15 19.62
C ALA A 81 0.08 24.40 18.50
N ILE A 82 -0.70 25.48 18.59
CA ILE A 82 -1.69 25.83 17.57
C ILE A 82 -1.02 26.11 16.21
N ASN A 83 0.08 26.87 16.21
CA ASN A 83 0.82 27.18 14.98
C ASN A 83 1.40 25.92 14.34
N LEU A 84 1.97 25.02 15.14
CA LEU A 84 2.56 23.77 14.67
C LEU A 84 1.50 22.81 14.10
N LEU A 85 0.32 22.74 14.72
CA LEU A 85 -0.82 21.99 14.19
C LEU A 85 -1.32 22.54 12.85
N ASN A 86 -1.35 23.86 12.67
CA ASN A 86 -1.72 24.47 11.39
C ASN A 86 -0.70 24.15 10.29
N GLN A 87 0.60 24.23 10.59
CA GLN A 87 1.66 23.87 9.65
C GLN A 87 1.56 22.40 9.22
N ILE A 88 1.36 21.48 10.16
CA ILE A 88 1.18 20.05 9.86
C ILE A 88 -0.03 19.83 8.94
N LYS A 89 -1.14 20.54 9.19
CA LYS A 89 -2.35 20.43 8.38
C LYS A 89 -2.14 20.93 6.94
N GLU A 90 -1.38 22.00 6.74
CA GLU A 90 -1.02 22.51 5.42
C GLU A 90 -0.12 21.51 4.67
N GLU A 91 0.93 21.01 5.32
CA GLU A 91 1.85 19.99 4.75
C GLU A 91 1.10 18.71 4.33
N MET A 92 0.05 18.32 5.07
CA MET A 92 -0.78 17.16 4.73
C MET A 92 -1.77 17.42 3.58
N ASN A 93 -2.17 18.67 3.33
CA ASN A 93 -3.15 19.03 2.29
C ASN A 93 -2.51 19.38 0.94
N GLU A 94 -1.26 19.85 0.93
CA GLU A 94 -0.54 20.21 -0.30
C GLU A 94 0.00 19.01 -1.10
N THR A 95 -0.20 17.77 -0.60
CA THR A 95 0.33 16.53 -1.21
C THR A 95 -0.77 15.53 -1.56
#